data_AF-A0A439DKW0-F1
#
_entry.id   AF-A0A439DKW0-F1
#
_cell.length_a   1.000
_cell.length_b   1.000
_cell.length_c   1.000
_cell.angle_alpha   90.00
_cell.angle_beta   90.00
_cell.angle_gamma   90.00
#
_symmetry.space_group_name_H-M   'P 1'
#
loop_
_entity.id
_entity.type
_entity.pdbx_description
1 polymer ?
#
loop_
_entity_poly.entity_id
_entity_poly.type
_entity_poly.pdbx_seq_one_letter_code
_entity_poly.pdbx_strand_id
1 'polypeptide(L)'
;MGPEASSEYFNIGSGAIQSANSSAYLTVGADSSSYKTLTLSPSAGTAAPGWALEGDTIITGTSSSWGRQLNFLVCKVGSGDYWQVYLQTGSDVPSGKTCSNYQSLHLPCLC
;
A
#
# COMPACT_ATOMS: atom_id res chain seq x y z
N MET A 1 7.00 0.21 -8.09
CA MET A 1 7.56 1.38 -8.81
C MET A 1 9.02 1.08 -9.18
N GLY A 2 9.21 0.20 -10.17
CA GLY A 2 10.52 -0.15 -10.72
C GLY A 2 10.71 0.47 -12.10
N PRO A 3 11.80 0.13 -12.81
CA PRO A 3 11.98 0.50 -14.22
C PRO A 3 10.72 0.18 -15.02
N GLU A 4 10.27 1.08 -15.90
CA GLU A 4 9.07 0.88 -16.73
C GLU A 4 9.09 -0.47 -17.46
N ALA A 5 10.25 -0.83 -18.02
CA ALA A 5 10.48 -2.08 -18.75
C ALA A 5 10.32 -3.36 -17.88
N SER A 6 10.43 -3.23 -16.55
CA SER A 6 10.20 -4.32 -15.61
C SER A 6 9.09 -3.96 -14.62
N SER A 7 8.22 -3.01 -14.99
CA SER A 7 7.18 -2.52 -14.10
C SER A 7 6.05 -3.54 -14.00
N GLU A 8 5.43 -3.56 -12.84
CA GLU A 8 4.20 -4.33 -12.63
C GLU A 8 3.02 -3.42 -12.97
N TYR A 9 2.03 -3.98 -13.66
CA TYR A 9 0.74 -3.33 -13.88
C TYR A 9 -0.27 -3.82 -12.86
N PHE A 10 -1.17 -2.95 -12.42
CA PHE A 10 -2.18 -3.31 -11.44
C PHE A 10 -3.58 -2.96 -11.96
N ASN A 11 -4.48 -3.95 -11.88
CA ASN A 11 -5.90 -3.75 -12.02
C ASN A 11 -6.46 -3.21 -10.70
N ILE A 12 -7.10 -2.03 -10.76
CA ILE A 12 -7.66 -1.36 -9.59
C ILE A 12 -9.17 -1.29 -9.77
N GLY A 13 -9.92 -1.84 -8.82
CA GLY A 13 -11.38 -1.88 -8.89
C GLY A 13 -11.98 -2.76 -7.82
N SER A 14 -13.28 -2.57 -7.56
CA SER A 14 -14.06 -3.42 -6.65
C SER A 14 -13.43 -3.60 -5.25
N GLY A 15 -12.75 -2.57 -4.73
CA GLY A 15 -12.11 -2.64 -3.41
C GLY A 15 -10.73 -3.31 -3.39
N ALA A 16 -10.15 -3.61 -4.56
CA ALA A 16 -8.92 -4.38 -4.70
C ALA A 16 -7.91 -3.69 -5.63
N ILE A 17 -6.63 -3.99 -5.39
CA ILE A 17 -5.49 -3.68 -6.26
C ILE A 17 -4.83 -5.03 -6.54
N GLN A 18 -4.87 -5.48 -7.79
CA GLN A 18 -4.40 -6.80 -8.21
C GLN A 18 -3.33 -6.68 -9.28
N SER A 19 -2.20 -7.35 -9.11
CA SER A 19 -1.15 -7.45 -10.12
C SER A 19 -1.69 -8.13 -11.38
N ALA A 20 -1.43 -7.51 -12.54
CA ALA A 20 -1.81 -8.06 -13.84
C ALA A 20 -0.93 -9.26 -14.22
N ASN A 21 0.33 -9.29 -13.78
CA ASN A 21 1.26 -10.37 -14.12
C ASN A 21 1.07 -11.61 -13.25
N SER A 22 0.90 -11.43 -11.93
CA SER A 22 0.86 -12.53 -10.96
C SER A 22 -0.53 -12.86 -10.45
N SER A 23 -1.53 -12.02 -10.73
CA SER A 23 -2.87 -12.09 -10.11
C SER A 23 -2.88 -11.95 -8.58
N ALA A 24 -1.74 -11.63 -7.96
CA ALA A 24 -1.65 -11.39 -6.53
C ALA A 24 -2.29 -10.04 -6.16
N TYR A 25 -2.90 -9.98 -4.99
CA TYR A 25 -3.59 -8.82 -4.47
C TYR A 25 -2.69 -8.09 -3.47
N LEU A 26 -2.67 -6.76 -3.56
CA LEU A 26 -2.10 -5.92 -2.50
C LEU A 26 -3.02 -6.00 -1.29
N THR A 27 -2.52 -6.54 -0.19
CA THR A 27 -3.25 -6.79 1.05
C THR A 27 -2.57 -6.10 2.22
N VAL A 28 -3.36 -5.83 3.25
CA VAL A 28 -2.91 -5.19 4.49
C VAL A 28 -2.83 -6.25 5.58
N GLY A 29 -1.70 -6.28 6.30
CA GLY A 29 -1.42 -7.22 7.36
C GLY A 29 -2.25 -6.99 8.64
N ALA A 30 -2.30 -8.01 9.49
CA ALA A 30 -2.97 -7.99 10.79
C ALA A 30 -2.05 -7.47 11.93
N ASP A 31 -1.11 -6.58 11.61
CA ASP A 31 -0.15 -6.04 12.57
C ASP A 31 -0.88 -5.30 13.72
N SER A 32 -0.39 -5.45 14.95
CA SER A 32 -0.93 -4.73 16.11
C SER A 32 -0.51 -3.26 16.15
N SER A 33 0.65 -2.92 15.59
CA SER A 33 1.15 -1.56 15.42
C SER A 33 0.27 -0.72 14.51
N SER A 34 0.29 0.60 14.65
CA SER A 34 -0.44 1.50 13.75
C SER A 34 0.22 1.73 12.38
N TYR A 35 1.36 1.08 12.10
CA TYR A 35 1.85 0.82 10.75
C TYR A 35 1.50 -0.62 10.36
N LYS A 36 0.76 -0.81 9.27
CA LYS A 36 0.31 -2.11 8.77
C LYS A 36 1.15 -2.54 7.57
N THR A 37 1.65 -3.76 7.60
CA THR A 37 2.49 -4.32 6.54
C THR A 37 1.67 -4.49 5.27
N LEU A 38 2.21 -4.06 4.14
CA LEU A 38 1.62 -4.29 2.83
C LEU A 38 2.29 -5.49 2.16
N THR A 39 1.51 -6.43 1.65
CA THR A 39 2.01 -7.63 0.98
C THR A 39 1.23 -7.97 -0.28
N LEU A 40 1.88 -8.61 -1.25
CA LEU A 40 1.21 -9.25 -2.37
C LEU A 40 0.86 -10.69 -1.99
N SER A 41 -0.43 -11.02 -2.00
CA SER A 41 -0.96 -12.32 -1.59
C SER A 41 -1.79 -12.95 -2.71
N PRO A 42 -1.82 -14.29 -2.88
CA PRO A 42 -2.66 -14.96 -3.88
C PRO A 42 -4.17 -14.74 -3.71
N SER A 43 -4.61 -14.29 -2.53
CA SER A 43 -6.00 -13.98 -2.24
C SER A 43 -6.11 -12.53 -1.75
N ALA A 44 -7.22 -11.86 -2.09
CA ALA A 44 -7.57 -10.55 -1.57
C ALA A 44 -7.83 -10.55 -0.04
N GLY A 45 -7.84 -11.74 0.59
CA GLY A 45 -8.20 -11.93 1.99
C GLY A 45 -9.72 -12.02 2.19
N THR A 46 -10.14 -12.25 3.44
CA THR A 46 -11.57 -12.35 3.81
C THR A 46 -12.27 -10.99 3.91
N ALA A 47 -11.49 -9.92 3.97
CA ALA A 47 -11.92 -8.56 3.71
C ALA A 47 -10.96 -8.03 2.67
N ALA A 48 -11.41 -7.87 1.42
CA ALA A 48 -10.65 -7.05 0.48
C ALA A 48 -10.33 -5.76 1.23
N PRO A 49 -9.07 -5.28 1.25
CA PRO A 49 -8.63 -4.17 2.09
C PRO A 49 -9.42 -2.87 1.87
N GLY A 50 -10.33 -2.87 0.89
CA GLY A 50 -11.26 -1.80 0.62
C GLY A 50 -10.53 -0.69 -0.08
N TRP A 51 -9.52 -1.01 -0.90
CA TRP A 51 -8.79 0.01 -1.65
C TRP A 51 -9.77 0.84 -2.48
N ALA A 52 -9.57 2.14 -2.47
CA ALA A 52 -10.34 3.09 -3.24
C ALA A 52 -9.40 4.14 -3.81
N LEU A 53 -9.96 4.99 -4.68
CA LEU A 53 -9.28 6.13 -5.25
C LEU A 53 -9.99 7.40 -4.82
N GLU A 54 -9.19 8.39 -4.41
CA GLU A 54 -9.64 9.78 -4.27
C GLU A 54 -8.88 10.61 -5.30
N GLY A 55 -9.52 10.84 -6.46
CA GLY A 55 -8.80 11.27 -7.65
C GLY A 55 -7.81 10.19 -8.10
N ASP A 56 -6.52 10.53 -8.12
CA ASP A 56 -5.42 9.61 -8.41
C ASP A 56 -4.78 9.01 -7.14
N THR A 57 -5.24 9.41 -5.96
CA THR A 57 -4.63 8.99 -4.69
C THR A 57 -5.21 7.64 -4.26
N ILE A 58 -4.34 6.68 -4.04
CA ILE A 58 -4.68 5.38 -3.46
C ILE A 58 -4.96 5.57 -1.97
N ILE A 59 -6.15 5.13 -1.55
CA ILE A 59 -6.60 5.17 -0.16
C ILE A 59 -7.22 3.82 0.25
N THR A 60 -7.36 3.56 1.54
CA THR A 60 -8.41 2.64 1.98
C THR A 60 -9.75 3.38 2.00
N GLY A 61 -10.82 2.69 1.63
CA GLY A 61 -12.18 3.21 1.59
C GLY A 61 -12.83 3.23 2.97
N THR A 62 -13.90 4.01 3.10
CA THR A 62 -14.66 4.18 4.35
C THR A 62 -15.22 2.86 4.91
N SER A 63 -15.51 1.89 4.04
CA SER A 63 -16.00 0.56 4.41
C SER A 63 -14.89 -0.43 4.80
N SER A 64 -13.62 -0.06 4.67
CA SER A 64 -12.52 -0.94 5.09
C SER A 64 -12.47 -1.07 6.61
N SER A 65 -11.87 -2.15 7.11
CA SER A 65 -11.65 -2.37 8.55
C SER A 65 -10.77 -1.30 9.21
N TRP A 66 -10.07 -0.48 8.42
CA TRP A 66 -9.24 0.64 8.89
C TRP A 66 -9.90 2.01 8.65
N GLY A 67 -11.12 2.05 8.10
CA GLY A 67 -11.78 3.28 7.66
C GLY A 67 -11.03 3.95 6.50
N ARG A 68 -11.33 5.23 6.24
CA ARG A 68 -10.63 5.98 5.20
C ARG A 68 -9.23 6.39 5.66
N GLN A 69 -8.20 5.81 5.05
CA GLN A 69 -6.79 6.13 5.30
C GLN A 69 -6.11 6.56 4.00
N LEU A 70 -5.41 7.69 4.03
CA LEU A 70 -4.61 8.22 2.92
C LEU A 70 -3.12 8.31 3.23
N ASN A 71 -2.74 7.96 4.47
CA ASN A 71 -1.38 8.10 4.96
C ASN A 71 -0.66 6.76 4.89
N PHE A 72 0.55 6.82 4.36
CA PHE A 72 1.49 5.73 4.30
C PHE A 72 2.77 6.11 5.02
N LEU A 73 3.39 5.10 5.63
CA LEU A 73 4.72 5.21 6.22
C LEU A 73 5.71 4.55 5.26
N VAL A 74 6.81 5.23 4.97
CA VAL A 74 7.83 4.72 4.04
C VAL A 74 9.17 4.64 4.77
N CYS A 75 9.73 3.44 4.87
CA CYS A 75 10.96 3.17 5.62
C CYS A 75 12.08 2.65 4.72
N LYS A 76 13.31 3.13 4.89
CA LYS A 76 14.46 2.67 4.12
C LYS A 76 14.77 1.20 4.41
N VAL A 77 15.11 0.44 3.38
CA VAL A 77 15.49 -0.98 3.47
C VAL A 77 16.99 -1.11 3.20
N GLY A 78 17.75 -1.43 4.25
CA GLY A 78 19.21 -1.58 4.16
C GLY A 78 19.93 -0.29 3.72
N SER A 79 21.07 -0.45 3.06
CA SER A 79 21.90 0.67 2.59
C SER A 79 21.57 1.16 1.18
N GLY A 80 20.80 0.40 0.40
CA GLY A 80 20.42 0.75 -0.98
C GLY A 80 19.24 1.72 -1.07
N ASP A 81 18.73 1.95 -2.28
CA ASP A 81 17.63 2.89 -2.56
C ASP A 81 16.23 2.23 -2.55
N TYR A 82 16.09 1.17 -1.77
CA TYR A 82 14.82 0.47 -1.60
C TYR A 82 14.07 0.99 -0.37
N TRP A 83 12.77 1.10 -0.52
CA TRP A 83 11.87 1.58 0.52
C TRP A 83 10.71 0.61 0.73
N GLN A 84 10.43 0.29 1.98
CA GLN A 84 9.27 -0.48 2.38
C GLN A 84 8.13 0.47 2.70
N VAL A 85 6.95 0.19 2.13
CA VAL A 85 5.73 0.97 2.37
C VAL A 85 4.82 0.21 3.33
N TYR A 86 4.19 0.95 4.23
CA TYR A 86 3.19 0.49 5.20
C TYR A 86 1.96 1.38 5.12
N LEU A 87 0.77 0.84 5.38
CA LEU A 87 -0.43 1.65 5.63
C LEU A 87 -0.36 2.24 7.04
N GLN A 88 -0.54 3.55 7.19
CA GLN A 88 -0.44 4.21 8.49
C GLN A 88 -1.84 4.53 9.02
N THR A 89 -2.23 3.90 10.13
CA THR A 89 -3.52 4.07 10.81
C THR A 89 -3.41 4.84 12.13
N GLY A 90 -2.22 5.40 12.41
CA GLY A 90 -1.85 6.09 13.64
C GLY A 90 -0.47 6.74 13.49
N SER A 91 0.35 6.75 14.54
CA SER A 91 1.66 7.45 14.53
C SER A 91 2.85 6.58 14.92
N ASP A 92 2.68 5.27 15.06
CA ASP A 92 3.81 4.37 15.35
C ASP A 92 4.76 4.30 14.14
N VAL A 93 6.04 4.07 14.43
CA VAL A 93 7.10 3.88 13.44
C VAL A 93 7.97 2.69 13.86
N PRO A 94 8.42 1.82 12.94
CA PRO A 94 9.34 0.73 13.27
C PRO A 94 10.63 1.25 13.94
N SER A 95 10.96 0.68 15.10
CA SER A 95 12.18 1.03 15.83
C SER A 95 13.43 0.69 15.01
N GLY A 96 14.45 1.56 15.10
CA GLY A 96 15.73 1.37 14.42
C GLY A 96 15.70 1.56 12.91
N LYS A 97 14.60 2.07 12.33
CA LYS A 97 14.51 2.39 10.89
C LYS A 97 14.42 3.89 10.65
N THR A 98 15.01 4.33 9.54
CA THR A 98 14.77 5.68 9.00
C THR A 98 13.50 5.64 8.15
N CYS A 99 12.47 6.35 8.60
CA CYS A 99 11.18 6.39 7.92
C CYS A 99 10.70 7.83 7.73
N SER A 100 9.90 8.04 6.68
CA SER A 100 9.10 9.25 6.48
C SER A 100 7.64 8.95 6.78
N ASN A 101 7.06 9.73 7.68
CA ASN A 101 5.63 9.68 8.01
C ASN A 101 4.77 10.39 6.96
N TYR A 102 3.47 10.05 6.92
CA TYR A 102 2.42 10.79 6.23
C TYR A 102 2.65 11.01 4.73
N GLN A 103 3.04 9.93 4.04
CA GLN A 103 3.14 9.93 2.58
C GLN A 103 1.82 9.53 1.93
N SER A 104 1.53 10.08 0.75
CA SER A 104 0.42 9.63 -0.10
C SER A 104 0.97 8.80 -1.26
N LEU A 105 0.17 7.82 -1.70
CA LEU A 105 0.50 7.01 -2.87
C LEU A 105 -0.43 7.42 -4.02
N HIS A 106 0.14 7.83 -5.14
CA HIS A 106 -0.61 8.28 -6.30
C HIS A 106 -0.42 7.31 -7.47
N LEU A 107 -1.46 7.15 -8.26
CA LEU A 107 -1.32 6.59 -9.60
C LEU A 107 -0.40 7.52 -10.41
N PRO A 108 0.51 6.97 -11.23
CA PRO A 108 1.25 7.81 -12.16
C PRO A 108 0.23 8.59 -13.00
N CYS A 109 0.45 9.89 -13.19
CA CYS A 109 -0.43 10.73 -13.98
C CYS A 109 -0.72 10.02 -15.31
N LEU A 110 -2.01 9.76 -15.57
CA LEU A 110 -2.47 9.27 -16.86
C LEU A 110 -2.03 10.28 -17.92
N CYS A 111 -0.96 9.94 -18.66
CA CYS A 111 -0.52 10.69 -19.82
C CYS A 111 -1.56 10.58 -20.94
#